data_AF-A0A7J2NNU9-F1
#
_entry.id   AF-A0A7J2NNU9-F1
#
_cell.length_a   1.000
_cell.length_b   1.000
_cell.length_c   1.000
_cell.angle_alpha   90.00
_cell.angle_beta   90.00
_cell.angle_gamma   90.00
#
_symmetry.space_group_name_H-M   'P 1'
#
loop_
_entity.id
_entity.type
_entity.pdbx_description
1 polymer ?
#
loop_
_entity_poly.entity_id
_entity_poly.type
_entity_poly.pdbx_seq_one_letter_code
_entity_poly.pdbx_strand_id
1 'polypeptide(L)'
;PKDFGVKLAKIEEIKGSIPEESAGITFKILYGCCNATDPRREIVQVNGAAAIIAAGKAEDFGYGIEVAHESIESGAAYRKLKELIKFSHGDLSKLEQLETEHA
;
A
#
# COMPACT_ATOMS: atom_id res chain seq x y z
N PRO A 1 -1.78 -8.18 15.26
CA PRO A 1 -0.56 -7.51 14.73
C PRO A 1 0.74 -8.03 15.35
N LYS A 2 0.83 -8.05 16.69
CA LYS A 2 2.03 -8.53 17.40
C LYS A 2 2.38 -9.98 17.06
N ASP A 3 1.38 -10.84 16.91
CA ASP A 3 1.54 -12.25 16.54
C ASP A 3 2.14 -12.45 15.13
N PHE A 4 2.23 -11.37 14.35
CA PHE A 4 2.70 -11.34 12.97
C PHE A 4 3.93 -10.44 12.78
N GLY A 5 4.59 -10.04 13.87
CA GLY A 5 5.80 -9.21 13.82
C GLY A 5 5.57 -7.73 13.51
N VAL A 6 4.32 -7.28 13.41
CA VAL A 6 3.99 -5.87 13.10
C VAL A 6 3.78 -5.07 14.38
N LYS A 7 4.40 -3.88 14.43
CA LYS A 7 4.33 -3.00 15.60
C LYS A 7 2.91 -2.48 15.81
N LEU A 8 2.56 -2.23 17.08
CA LEU A 8 1.33 -1.53 17.39
C LEU A 8 1.51 -0.04 17.13
N ALA A 9 0.59 0.52 16.36
CA ALA A 9 0.48 1.95 16.12
C ALA A 9 -0.63 2.57 16.97
N LYS A 10 -0.49 3.84 17.31
CA LYS A 10 -1.56 4.67 17.86
C LYS A 10 -2.55 5.00 16.75
N ILE A 11 -3.82 5.19 17.12
CA ILE A 11 -4.88 5.52 16.16
C ILE A 11 -4.55 6.78 15.35
N GLU A 12 -3.94 7.79 15.98
CA GLU A 12 -3.56 9.05 15.32
C GLU A 12 -2.45 8.87 14.25
N GLU A 13 -1.68 7.77 14.30
CA GLU A 13 -0.64 7.47 13.30
C GLU A 13 -1.21 6.85 12.02
N ILE A 14 -2.41 6.27 12.07
CA ILE A 14 -3.07 5.59 10.95
C ILE A 14 -4.40 6.22 10.54
N LYS A 15 -4.78 7.31 11.21
CA LYS A 15 -6.04 8.01 10.97
C LYS A 15 -6.07 8.54 9.54
N GLY A 16 -7.16 8.24 8.84
CA GLY A 16 -7.43 8.81 7.52
C GLY A 16 -7.61 10.32 7.60
N SER A 17 -7.35 10.99 6.50
CA SER A 17 -7.49 12.45 6.38
C SER A 17 -8.42 12.81 5.21
N ILE A 18 -8.34 14.04 4.71
CA ILE A 18 -9.14 14.47 3.56
C ILE A 18 -8.76 13.68 2.30
N PRO A 19 -9.63 13.59 1.27
CA PRO A 19 -9.38 12.78 0.08
C PRO A 19 -8.05 13.08 -0.63
N GLU A 20 -7.67 14.35 -0.73
CA GLU A 20 -6.45 14.80 -1.42
C GLU A 20 -5.19 14.31 -0.70
N GLU A 21 -5.16 14.45 0.61
CA GLU A 21 -4.06 13.97 1.45
C GLU A 21 -3.99 12.45 1.47
N SER A 22 -5.16 11.79 1.57
CA SER A 22 -5.26 10.33 1.54
C SER A 22 -4.73 9.77 0.22
N ALA A 23 -5.04 10.41 -0.92
CA ALA A 23 -4.51 10.02 -2.23
C ALA A 23 -2.97 10.14 -2.28
N GLY A 24 -2.40 11.22 -1.73
CA GLY A 24 -0.95 11.38 -1.63
C GLY A 24 -0.28 10.32 -0.74
N ILE A 25 -0.89 9.98 0.40
CA ILE A 25 -0.40 8.92 1.28
C ILE A 25 -0.48 7.56 0.58
N THR A 26 -1.62 7.24 -0.04
CA THR A 26 -1.80 5.99 -0.80
C THR A 26 -0.79 5.89 -1.94
N PHE A 27 -0.55 6.98 -2.69
CA PHE A 27 0.48 7.02 -3.71
C PHE A 27 1.86 6.67 -3.12
N LYS A 28 2.29 7.35 -2.05
CA LYS A 28 3.61 7.11 -1.43
C LYS A 28 3.77 5.67 -0.94
N ILE A 29 2.70 5.06 -0.46
CA ILE A 29 2.69 3.65 -0.05
C ILE A 29 2.85 2.73 -1.26
N LEU A 30 2.03 2.87 -2.29
CA LEU A 30 2.03 1.96 -3.44
C LEU A 30 3.26 2.15 -4.34
N TYR A 31 3.75 3.39 -4.47
CA TYR A 31 4.98 3.75 -5.18
C TYR A 31 6.23 3.28 -4.43
N GLY A 32 6.14 3.08 -3.11
CA GLY A 32 7.25 2.61 -2.28
C GLY A 32 8.20 3.70 -1.79
N CYS A 33 7.82 4.99 -1.86
CA CYS A 33 8.66 6.11 -1.40
C CYS A 33 8.36 6.56 0.04
N CYS A 34 7.46 5.90 0.77
CA CYS A 34 7.34 6.06 2.22
C CYS A 34 8.26 5.10 2.99
N ASN A 35 8.66 5.47 4.21
CA ASN A 35 9.50 4.64 5.07
C ASN A 35 8.85 3.26 5.29
N ALA A 36 9.66 2.20 5.26
CA ALA A 36 9.18 0.82 5.49
C ALA A 36 8.51 0.63 6.85
N THR A 37 8.89 1.43 7.85
CA THR A 37 8.31 1.43 9.20
C THR A 37 7.20 2.48 9.39
N ASP A 38 6.65 3.05 8.31
CA ASP A 38 5.49 3.92 8.41
C ASP A 38 4.26 3.09 8.84
N PRO A 39 3.60 3.42 9.96
CA PRO A 39 2.44 2.67 10.44
C PRO A 39 1.31 2.51 9.41
N ARG A 40 1.15 3.48 8.51
CA ARG A 40 0.15 3.45 7.44
C ARG A 40 0.52 2.46 6.34
N ARG A 41 1.81 2.30 6.06
CA ARG A 41 2.32 1.26 5.16
C ARG A 41 2.18 -0.12 5.80
N GLU A 42 2.56 -0.26 7.07
CA GLU A 42 2.47 -1.53 7.81
C GLU A 42 1.02 -2.04 7.85
N ILE A 43 0.02 -1.19 8.14
CA ILE A 43 -1.39 -1.62 8.15
C ILE A 43 -1.89 -2.01 6.75
N VAL A 44 -1.41 -1.36 5.68
CA VAL A 44 -1.73 -1.76 4.29
C VAL A 44 -1.16 -3.13 3.98
N GLN A 45 0.09 -3.41 4.39
CA GLN A 45 0.71 -4.73 4.20
C GLN A 45 -0.01 -5.83 5.00
N VAL A 46 -0.42 -5.55 6.25
CA VAL A 46 -1.22 -6.47 7.07
C VAL A 46 -2.53 -6.86 6.40
N ASN A 47 -3.28 -5.88 5.88
CA ASN A 47 -4.53 -6.17 5.19
C ASN A 47 -4.30 -6.83 3.83
N GLY A 48 -3.24 -6.44 3.11
CA GLY A 48 -2.82 -7.09 1.87
C GLY A 48 -2.49 -8.57 2.07
N ALA A 49 -1.71 -8.89 3.11
CA ALA A 49 -1.38 -10.26 3.50
C ALA A 49 -2.65 -11.08 3.79
N ALA A 50 -3.57 -10.54 4.58
CA ALA A 50 -4.85 -11.19 4.87
C ALA A 50 -5.64 -11.50 3.58
N ALA A 51 -5.68 -10.56 2.63
CA ALA A 51 -6.35 -10.77 1.33
C ALA A 51 -5.65 -11.84 0.48
N ILE A 52 -4.31 -11.85 0.46
CA ILE A 52 -3.49 -12.85 -0.27
C ILE A 52 -3.75 -14.26 0.29
N ILE A 53 -3.78 -14.41 1.61
CA ILE A 53 -4.08 -15.69 2.28
C ILE A 53 -5.51 -16.12 1.97
N ALA A 54 -6.48 -15.20 2.10
CA ALA A 54 -7.88 -15.49 1.79
C ALA A 54 -8.09 -15.90 0.32
N ALA A 55 -7.24 -15.43 -0.59
CA ALA A 55 -7.22 -15.82 -2.00
C ALA A 55 -6.48 -17.15 -2.27
N GLY A 56 -5.96 -17.83 -1.24
CA GLY A 56 -5.19 -19.07 -1.38
C GLY A 56 -3.82 -18.86 -2.05
N LYS A 57 -3.25 -17.66 -1.95
CA LYS A 57 -1.97 -17.28 -2.56
C LYS A 57 -0.80 -17.23 -1.57
N ALA A 58 -1.06 -17.44 -0.28
CA ALA A 58 -0.05 -17.62 0.75
C ALA A 58 -0.51 -18.67 1.76
N GLU A 59 0.44 -19.45 2.27
CA GLU A 59 0.19 -20.56 3.21
C GLU A 59 0.00 -20.07 4.65
N ASP A 60 0.64 -18.96 5.00
CA ASP A 60 0.55 -18.34 6.30
C ASP A 60 0.69 -16.81 6.23
N PHE A 61 0.57 -16.18 7.40
CA PHE A 61 0.62 -14.73 7.51
C PHE A 61 2.01 -14.13 7.33
N GLY A 62 3.07 -14.87 7.71
CA GLY A 62 4.44 -14.42 7.51
C GLY A 62 4.76 -14.29 6.03
N TYR A 63 4.50 -15.36 5.26
CA TYR A 63 4.65 -15.34 3.82
C TYR A 63 3.69 -14.35 3.15
N GLY A 64 2.46 -14.23 3.63
CA GLY A 64 1.52 -13.21 3.14
C GLY A 64 2.05 -11.78 3.26
N ILE A 65 2.72 -11.45 4.38
CA ILE A 65 3.37 -10.15 4.59
C ILE A 65 4.55 -9.96 3.64
N GLU A 66 5.37 -10.99 3.42
CA GLU A 66 6.49 -10.93 2.46
C GLU A 66 5.99 -10.65 1.04
N VAL A 67 4.92 -11.32 0.60
CA VAL A 67 4.31 -11.07 -0.72
C VAL A 67 3.73 -9.65 -0.80
N ALA A 68 3.06 -9.18 0.24
CA ALA A 68 2.56 -7.80 0.29
C ALA A 68 3.71 -6.78 0.25
N HIS A 69 4.80 -7.04 0.95
CA HIS A 69 6.01 -6.23 0.95
C HIS A 69 6.65 -6.17 -0.45
N GLU A 70 6.88 -7.33 -1.07
CA GLU A 70 7.46 -7.42 -2.41
C GLU A 70 6.58 -6.73 -3.46
N SER A 71 5.26 -6.75 -3.29
CA SER A 71 4.35 -6.04 -4.20
C SER A 71 4.62 -4.53 -4.23
N ILE A 72 5.02 -3.95 -3.10
CA ILE A 72 5.37 -2.52 -2.98
C ILE A 72 6.79 -2.29 -3.49
N GLU A 73 7.79 -3.04 -3.00
CA GLU A 73 9.21 -2.81 -3.34
C GLU A 73 9.51 -3.04 -4.82
N SER A 74 8.86 -4.02 -5.45
CA SER A 74 9.01 -4.27 -6.90
C SER A 74 8.28 -3.25 -7.78
N GLY A 75 7.52 -2.32 -7.18
CA GLY A 75 6.63 -1.38 -7.85
C GLY A 75 5.40 -2.03 -8.49
N ALA A 76 5.12 -3.30 -8.22
CA ALA A 76 3.97 -4.01 -8.80
C ALA A 76 2.63 -3.42 -8.36
N ALA A 77 2.53 -3.01 -7.09
CA ALA A 77 1.36 -2.37 -6.52
C ALA A 77 1.06 -1.04 -7.23
N TYR A 78 2.08 -0.21 -7.45
CA TYR A 78 1.97 1.03 -8.22
C TYR A 78 1.53 0.79 -9.68
N ARG A 79 2.21 -0.14 -10.37
CA ARG A 79 1.83 -0.50 -11.75
C ARG A 79 0.39 -0.98 -11.83
N LYS A 80 -0.07 -1.76 -10.86
CA LYS A 80 -1.46 -2.25 -10.80
C LYS A 80 -2.48 -1.11 -10.66
N LEU A 81 -2.18 -0.09 -9.84
CA LEU A 81 -3.02 1.11 -9.75
C LEU A 81 -3.11 1.82 -11.12
N LYS A 82 -1.96 2.04 -11.77
CA LYS A 82 -1.89 2.70 -13.09
C LYS A 82 -2.66 1.91 -14.16
N GLU A 83 -2.56 0.58 -14.15
CA GLU A 83 -3.35 -0.31 -15.02
C GLU A 83 -4.86 -0.21 -14.74
N LEU A 84 -5.26 -0.19 -13.46
CA LEU A 84 -6.66 -0.09 -13.06
C LEU A 84 -7.29 1.23 -13.52
N ILE A 85 -6.59 2.36 -13.34
CA ILE A 85 -7.06 3.68 -13.79
C ILE A 85 -7.26 3.67 -15.32
N LYS A 86 -6.31 3.13 -16.07
CA LYS A 86 -6.44 3.01 -17.54
C LYS A 86 -7.61 2.12 -17.94
N PHE A 87 -7.75 0.98 -17.27
CA PHE A 87 -8.83 0.03 -17.54
C PHE A 87 -10.22 0.63 -17.28
N SER A 88 -10.36 1.46 -16.25
CA SER A 88 -11.62 2.14 -15.93
C SER A 88 -11.84 3.44 -16.72
N HIS A 89 -10.98 3.77 -17.68
CA HIS A 89 -10.97 5.05 -18.40
C HIS A 89 -10.85 6.28 -17.49
N GLY A 90 -10.21 6.13 -16.33
CA GLY A 90 -9.94 7.21 -15.39
C GLY A 90 -8.85 8.16 -15.89
N ASP A 91 -8.84 9.36 -15.32
CA ASP A 91 -7.83 10.39 -15.61
C ASP A 91 -6.52 10.11 -14.86
N LEU A 92 -5.41 10.06 -15.60
CA LEU A 92 -4.06 9.86 -15.07
C LEU A 92 -3.40 11.16 -14.59
N SER A 93 -3.95 12.33 -14.92
CA SER A 93 -3.34 13.63 -14.62
C SER A 93 -3.00 13.78 -13.13
N LYS A 94 -3.88 13.30 -12.24
CA LYS A 94 -3.65 13.35 -10.80
C LYS A 94 -2.52 12.42 -10.35
N LEU A 95 -2.38 11.27 -11.00
CA LEU A 95 -1.29 10.33 -10.71
C LEU A 95 0.05 10.88 -11.20
N GLU A 96 0.07 11.48 -12.39
CA GLU A 96 1.26 12.12 -12.98
C GLU A 96 1.72 13.35 -12.18
N GLN A 97 0.77 14.11 -11.63
CA GLN A 97 1.08 15.18 -10.67
C GLN A 97 1.79 14.61 -9.44
N LEU A 98 1.26 13.54 -8.84
CA LEU A 98 1.86 12.91 -7.66
C LEU A 98 3.22 12.28 -7.97
N GLU A 99 3.41 11.70 -9.17
CA GLU A 99 4.73 11.26 -9.66
C GLU A 99 5.71 12.45 -9.62
N THR A 100 5.33 13.61 -10.17
CA THR A 100 6.21 14.79 -10.20
C THR A 100 6.51 15.37 -8.81
N GLU A 101 5.56 15.29 -7.88
CA GLU A 101 5.70 15.86 -6.53
C GLU A 101 6.52 14.97 -5.57
N HIS A 102 6.61 13.66 -5.82
CA HIS A 102 7.06 12.68 -4.82
C HIS A 102 7.99 11.57 -5.34
N ALA A 103 8.18 11.41 -6.65
CA ALA A 103 9.14 10.47 -7.24
C ALA A 103 10.54 11.08 -7.34
#